data_AF-A0A3M9MZN3-F1
#
_entry.id   AF-A0A3M9MZN3-F1
#
_cell.length_a   1.000
_cell.length_b   1.000
_cell.length_c   1.000
_cell.angle_alpha   90.00
_cell.angle_beta   90.00
_cell.angle_gamma   90.00
#
_symmetry.space_group_name_H-M   'P 1'
#
loop_
_entity.id
_entity.type
_entity.pdbx_description
1 polymer ?
#
loop_
_entity_poly.entity_id
_entity_poly.type
_entity_poly.pdbx_seq_one_letter_code
_entity_poly.pdbx_strand_id
1 'polypeptide(L)'
;MSPVLLIVLVLVLLIVSYSSRACKDKISFHYEKSWFSRLNNPLFWNPAVSWKNKYKDGDSGKGERFFLSTTALVFLTDGWHLFSFLELNSLQLALSILLYIVLGYGVILCFLGVKLVYGVCFNGLYDYLLK
;
A
#
# COMPACT_ATOMS: atom_id res chain seq x y z
N MET A 1 -16.24 -2.72 -22.09
CA MET A 1 -16.75 -3.29 -20.82
C MET A 1 -18.01 -2.53 -20.44
N SER A 2 -19.08 -3.19 -19.99
CA SER A 2 -20.31 -2.48 -19.60
C SER A 2 -20.03 -1.48 -18.48
N PRO A 3 -20.63 -0.26 -18.49
CA PRO A 3 -20.53 0.69 -17.38
C PRO A 3 -20.88 0.06 -16.03
N VAL A 4 -21.87 -0.83 -16.00
CA VAL A 4 -22.26 -1.55 -14.78
C VAL A 4 -21.10 -2.39 -14.22
N LEU A 5 -20.38 -3.09 -15.09
CA LEU A 5 -19.24 -3.92 -14.66
C LEU A 5 -18.07 -3.07 -14.14
N LEU A 6 -17.85 -1.88 -14.72
CA LEU A 6 -16.85 -0.93 -14.21
C LEU A 6 -17.22 -0.41 -12.81
N ILE A 7 -18.49 -0.11 -12.58
CA ILE A 7 -18.98 0.32 -11.26
C ILE A 7 -18.85 -0.81 -10.23
N VAL A 8 -19.21 -2.05 -10.60
CA VAL A 8 -19.01 -3.21 -9.71
C VAL A 8 -17.53 -3.37 -9.34
N LEU A 9 -16.62 -3.22 -10.32
CA LEU A 9 -15.18 -3.28 -10.06
C LEU A 9 -14.71 -2.16 -9.12
N VAL A 10 -15.22 -0.94 -9.29
CA VAL A 10 -14.93 0.18 -8.36
C VAL A 10 -15.36 -0.18 -6.93
N LEU A 11 -16.56 -0.72 -6.75
CA LEU A 11 -17.05 -1.11 -5.42
C LEU A 11 -16.18 -2.19 -4.77
N VAL A 12 -15.75 -3.19 -5.53
CA VAL A 12 -14.83 -4.22 -5.05
C VAL A 12 -13.48 -3.62 -4.63
N LEU A 13 -12.92 -2.71 -5.43
CA LEU A 13 -11.67 -2.03 -5.10
C LEU A 13 -11.78 -1.17 -3.83
N LEU A 14 -12.90 -0.49 -3.64
CA LEU A 14 -13.16 0.26 -2.41
C LEU A 14 -13.26 -0.65 -1.18
N ILE A 15 -13.92 -1.80 -1.30
CA ILE A 15 -13.99 -2.81 -0.23
C ILE A 15 -12.59 -3.30 0.13
N VAL A 16 -11.76 -3.62 -0.86
CA VAL A 16 -10.35 -4.03 -0.65
C VAL A 16 -9.57 -2.91 0.03
N SER A 17 -9.75 -1.66 -0.40
CA SER A 17 -9.02 -0.52 0.14
C SER A 17 -9.35 -0.29 1.63
N TYR A 18 -10.63 -0.18 1.97
CA TYR A 18 -11.08 0.09 3.34
C TYR A 18 -10.83 -1.08 4.29
N SER A 19 -10.94 -2.33 3.80
CA SER A 19 -10.53 -3.51 4.58
C SER A 19 -9.03 -3.51 4.85
N SER A 20 -8.22 -3.18 3.85
CA SER A 20 -6.76 -3.08 4.02
C SER A 20 -6.39 -1.99 5.03
N ARG A 21 -7.09 -0.85 5.00
CA ARG A 21 -6.92 0.20 6.01
C ARG A 21 -7.19 -0.33 7.42
N ALA A 22 -8.31 -1.04 7.62
CA ALA A 22 -8.63 -1.63 8.91
C ALA A 22 -7.55 -2.62 9.39
N CYS A 23 -7.04 -3.47 8.50
CA CYS A 23 -5.92 -4.37 8.81
C CYS A 23 -4.66 -3.61 9.22
N LYS A 24 -4.28 -2.58 8.46
CA LYS A 24 -3.12 -1.73 8.72
C LYS A 24 -3.22 -1.04 10.08
N ASP A 25 -4.37 -0.49 10.42
CA ASP A 25 -4.60 0.18 11.71
C ASP A 25 -4.57 -0.83 12.88
N LYS A 26 -5.10 -2.04 12.69
CA LYS A 26 -4.99 -3.11 13.71
C LYS A 26 -3.55 -3.56 13.92
N ILE A 27 -2.75 -3.70 12.87
CA ILE A 27 -1.31 -3.97 12.99
C ILE A 27 -0.61 -2.82 13.73
N SER A 28 -0.91 -1.57 13.40
CA SER A 28 -0.21 -0.40 13.96
C SER A 28 -0.49 -0.19 15.44
N PHE A 29 -1.77 -0.25 15.85
CA PHE A 29 -2.20 0.23 17.16
C PHE A 29 -2.67 -0.89 18.11
N HIS A 30 -2.97 -2.08 17.56
CA HIS A 30 -3.62 -3.14 18.31
C HIS A 30 -3.03 -4.52 18.02
N TYR A 31 -1.75 -4.59 17.62
CA TYR A 31 -1.09 -5.82 17.20
C TYR A 31 -1.31 -6.97 18.19
N GLU A 32 -0.95 -6.77 19.47
CA GLU A 32 -1.04 -7.78 20.54
C GLU A 32 -2.45 -8.33 20.80
N LYS A 33 -3.49 -7.54 20.49
CA LYS A 33 -4.90 -7.94 20.66
C LYS A 33 -5.53 -8.42 19.36
N SER A 34 -4.85 -8.26 18.23
CA SER A 34 -5.36 -8.60 16.90
C SER A 34 -5.14 -10.08 16.56
N TRP A 35 -5.82 -10.57 15.53
CA TRP A 35 -5.50 -11.88 14.93
C TRP A 35 -4.01 -11.94 14.57
N PHE A 36 -3.43 -10.87 14.00
CA PHE A 36 -2.07 -10.89 13.47
C PHE A 36 -1.00 -11.33 14.49
N SER A 37 -1.19 -11.09 15.79
CA SER A 37 -0.31 -11.60 16.86
C SER A 37 -0.27 -13.12 16.97
N ARG A 38 -1.31 -13.80 16.51
CA ARG A 38 -1.49 -15.26 16.54
C ARG A 38 -0.96 -15.95 15.29
N LEU A 39 -0.50 -15.20 14.29
CA LEU A 39 0.06 -15.75 13.06
C LEU A 39 1.53 -16.13 13.28
N ASN A 40 1.93 -17.30 12.76
CA ASN A 40 3.31 -17.79 12.80
C ASN A 40 4.23 -17.03 11.83
N ASN A 41 4.47 -15.73 12.06
CA ASN A 41 5.53 -14.94 11.43
C ASN A 41 5.65 -13.53 12.06
N PRO A 42 6.22 -13.37 13.26
CA PRO A 42 6.34 -12.05 13.89
C PRO A 42 7.22 -11.10 13.08
N LEU A 43 8.20 -11.60 12.31
CA LEU A 43 9.04 -10.78 11.43
C LEU A 43 8.27 -10.16 10.26
N PHE A 44 7.06 -10.64 9.96
CA PHE A 44 6.19 -10.02 8.96
C PHE A 44 5.06 -9.21 9.60
N TRP A 45 4.46 -9.73 10.67
CA TRP A 45 3.24 -9.15 11.25
C TRP A 45 3.48 -8.16 12.40
N ASN A 46 4.56 -8.32 13.17
CA ASN A 46 4.82 -7.49 14.35
C ASN A 46 5.54 -6.20 13.96
N PRO A 47 4.90 -5.02 14.07
CA PRO A 47 5.50 -3.74 13.69
C PRO A 47 6.78 -3.39 14.48
N ALA A 48 6.96 -3.96 15.69
CA ALA A 48 8.14 -3.70 16.51
C ALA A 48 9.43 -4.33 15.91
N VAL A 49 9.29 -5.38 15.10
CA VAL A 49 10.44 -6.14 14.56
C VAL A 49 10.42 -6.30 13.05
N SER A 50 9.30 -6.03 12.38
CA SER A 50 9.13 -6.31 10.95
C SER A 50 10.03 -5.48 10.04
N TRP A 51 10.50 -4.32 10.51
CA TRP A 51 11.49 -3.51 9.80
C TRP A 51 12.77 -4.29 9.46
N LYS A 52 13.14 -5.28 10.28
CA LYS A 52 14.32 -6.13 10.02
C LYS A 52 14.20 -6.89 8.70
N ASN A 53 12.98 -7.24 8.29
CA ASN A 53 12.74 -8.04 7.09
C ASN A 53 13.08 -7.28 5.79
N LYS A 54 13.29 -5.96 5.87
CA LYS A 54 13.72 -5.08 4.78
C LYS A 54 15.22 -5.18 4.48
N TYR A 55 16.02 -5.72 5.41
CA TYR A 55 17.47 -5.65 5.35
C TYR A 55 18.13 -7.03 5.37
N LYS A 56 19.35 -7.14 4.84
CA LYS A 56 20.14 -8.38 4.87
C LYS A 56 20.45 -8.75 6.32
N ASP A 57 20.19 -10.02 6.67
CA ASP A 57 20.36 -10.56 8.03
C ASP A 57 19.64 -9.76 9.13
N GLY A 58 18.64 -8.94 8.79
CA GLY A 58 17.96 -8.07 9.75
C GLY A 58 18.77 -6.83 10.18
N ASP A 59 19.84 -6.50 9.46
CA ASP A 59 20.76 -5.40 9.79
C ASP A 59 20.74 -4.31 8.71
N SER A 60 20.30 -3.11 9.07
CA SER A 60 20.24 -1.96 8.16
C SER A 60 21.60 -1.53 7.62
N GLY A 61 22.70 -1.82 8.33
CA GLY A 61 24.07 -1.54 7.88
C GLY A 61 24.53 -2.44 6.73
N LYS A 62 23.90 -3.61 6.53
CA LYS A 62 24.23 -4.56 5.45
C LYS A 62 23.47 -4.27 4.15
N GLY A 63 22.62 -3.25 4.14
CA GLY A 63 21.81 -2.86 3.00
C GLY A 63 20.54 -3.70 2.82
N GLU A 64 19.85 -3.44 1.73
CA GLU A 64 18.54 -4.01 1.42
C GLU A 64 18.57 -5.52 1.23
N ARG A 65 17.56 -6.23 1.73
CA ARG A 65 17.47 -7.71 1.66
C ARG A 65 17.47 -8.20 0.21
N PHE A 66 16.69 -7.53 -0.62
CA PHE A 66 16.63 -7.70 -2.08
C PHE A 66 16.36 -6.35 -2.73
N PHE A 67 16.54 -6.27 -4.05
CA PHE A 67 16.36 -5.04 -4.82
C PHE A 67 15.02 -4.36 -4.49
N LEU A 68 15.07 -3.09 -4.05
CA LEU A 68 13.91 -2.26 -3.70
C LEU A 68 13.13 -2.71 -2.46
N SER A 69 13.66 -3.63 -1.64
CA SER A 69 12.98 -4.11 -0.41
C SER A 69 12.85 -3.04 0.69
N THR A 70 13.54 -1.92 0.56
CA THR A 70 13.40 -0.73 1.42
C THR A 70 12.54 0.37 0.80
N THR A 71 12.17 0.23 -0.48
CA THR A 71 11.47 1.25 -1.28
C THR A 71 10.25 0.67 -2.01
N ALA A 72 10.28 0.52 -3.33
CA ALA A 72 9.10 0.18 -4.13
C ALA A 72 8.55 -1.24 -3.88
N LEU A 73 9.41 -2.17 -3.43
CA LEU A 73 9.03 -3.55 -3.10
C LEU A 73 8.94 -3.81 -1.60
N VAL A 74 8.92 -2.76 -0.77
CA VAL A 74 8.81 -2.86 0.70
C VAL A 74 7.53 -3.58 1.14
N PHE A 75 6.46 -3.55 0.34
CA PHE A 75 5.21 -4.24 0.63
C PHE A 75 5.34 -5.78 0.69
N LEU A 76 6.43 -6.34 0.18
CA LEU A 76 6.74 -7.77 0.29
C LEU A 76 7.44 -8.12 1.62
N THR A 77 7.87 -7.12 2.38
CA THR A 77 8.71 -7.32 3.57
C THR A 77 7.91 -7.33 4.87
N ASP A 78 6.77 -6.64 4.94
CA ASP A 78 5.95 -6.66 6.15
C ASP A 78 4.47 -6.38 5.89
N GLY A 79 3.63 -6.79 6.84
CA GLY A 79 2.19 -6.71 6.74
C GLY A 79 1.65 -5.28 6.70
N TRP A 80 2.31 -4.32 7.36
CA TRP A 80 1.87 -2.93 7.33
C TRP A 80 2.01 -2.35 5.92
N HIS A 81 3.18 -2.54 5.30
CA HIS A 81 3.43 -2.05 3.94
C HIS A 81 2.63 -2.83 2.91
N LEU A 82 2.37 -4.12 3.12
CA LEU A 82 1.44 -4.89 2.28
C LEU A 82 0.05 -4.26 2.27
N PHE A 83 -0.54 -4.03 3.44
CA PHE A 83 -1.89 -3.44 3.50
C PHE A 83 -1.91 -1.98 3.06
N SER A 84 -0.84 -1.21 3.29
CA SER A 84 -0.71 0.14 2.74
C SER A 84 -0.65 0.14 1.21
N PHE A 85 0.06 -0.83 0.62
CA PHE A 85 0.11 -1.00 -0.83
C PHE A 85 -1.27 -1.33 -1.39
N LEU A 86 -1.97 -2.30 -0.80
CA LEU A 86 -3.33 -2.68 -1.22
C LEU A 86 -4.32 -1.51 -1.06
N GLU A 87 -4.32 -0.84 0.09
CA GLU A 87 -5.17 0.33 0.36
C GLU A 87 -5.03 1.39 -0.73
N LEU A 88 -3.80 1.87 -0.96
CA LEU A 88 -3.53 2.98 -1.86
C LEU A 88 -3.73 2.59 -3.32
N ASN A 89 -3.25 1.43 -3.75
CA ASN A 89 -3.38 1.03 -5.16
C ASN A 89 -4.82 0.72 -5.55
N SER A 90 -5.60 0.08 -4.66
CA SER A 90 -7.01 -0.16 -4.93
C SER A 90 -7.80 1.15 -5.00
N LEU A 91 -7.54 2.10 -4.11
CA LEU A 91 -8.19 3.42 -4.15
C LEU A 91 -7.82 4.21 -5.40
N GLN A 92 -6.54 4.23 -5.76
CA GLN A 92 -6.06 4.94 -6.95
C GLN A 92 -6.62 4.32 -8.22
N LEU A 93 -6.69 2.98 -8.32
CA LEU A 93 -7.29 2.30 -9.47
C LEU A 93 -8.79 2.56 -9.55
N ALA A 94 -9.50 2.57 -8.43
CA ALA A 94 -10.93 2.92 -8.39
C ALA A 94 -11.15 4.35 -8.92
N LEU A 95 -10.34 5.31 -8.46
CA LEU A 95 -10.37 6.69 -8.96
C LEU A 95 -10.07 6.75 -10.47
N SER A 96 -9.08 6.01 -10.96
CA SER A 96 -8.72 6.00 -12.38
C SER A 96 -9.82 5.41 -13.27
N ILE A 97 -10.56 4.41 -12.79
CA ILE A 97 -11.72 3.87 -13.50
C ILE A 97 -12.84 4.92 -13.56
N LEU A 98 -13.09 5.64 -12.47
CA LEU A 98 -14.08 6.74 -12.46
C LEU A 98 -13.67 7.87 -13.41
N LEU A 99 -12.40 8.26 -13.41
CA LEU A 99 -11.86 9.24 -14.36
C LEU A 99 -11.99 8.77 -15.80
N TYR A 100 -11.77 7.48 -16.09
CA TYR A 100 -12.02 6.91 -17.42
C TYR A 100 -13.50 7.02 -17.81
N ILE A 101 -14.44 6.70 -16.91
CA ILE A 101 -15.88 6.81 -17.19
C ILE A 101 -16.27 8.26 -17.52
N VAL A 102 -15.70 9.24 -16.81
CA VAL A 102 -16.06 10.66 -16.94
C VAL A 102 -15.34 11.34 -18.12
N LEU A 103 -14.05 11.08 -18.30
CA LEU A 103 -13.18 11.80 -19.24
C LEU A 103 -12.88 11.02 -20.53
N GLY A 104 -13.11 9.70 -20.54
CA GLY A 104 -12.87 8.84 -21.70
C GLY A 104 -11.39 8.48 -21.97
N TYR A 105 -10.43 8.99 -21.19
CA TYR A 105 -9.01 8.63 -21.33
C TYR A 105 -8.72 7.21 -20.85
N GLY A 106 -7.81 6.49 -21.52
CA GLY A 106 -7.45 5.12 -21.14
C GLY A 106 -7.13 4.98 -19.64
N VAL A 107 -7.66 3.93 -19.00
CA VAL A 107 -7.52 3.70 -17.54
C VAL A 107 -6.07 3.73 -17.08
N ILE A 108 -5.14 3.21 -17.89
CA ILE A 108 -3.70 3.22 -17.60
C ILE A 108 -3.17 4.66 -17.52
N LEU A 109 -3.55 5.54 -18.45
CA LEU A 109 -3.14 6.94 -18.43
C LEU A 109 -3.71 7.65 -17.20
N CYS A 110 -4.99 7.41 -16.87
CA CYS A 110 -5.59 7.94 -15.65
C CYS A 110 -4.85 7.46 -14.39
N PHE A 111 -4.43 6.19 -14.36
CA PHE A 111 -3.69 5.61 -13.24
C PHE A 111 -2.28 6.19 -13.08
N LEU A 112 -1.54 6.32 -14.18
CA LEU A 112 -0.24 6.97 -14.18
C LEU A 112 -0.33 8.44 -13.76
N GLY A 113 -1.37 9.17 -14.21
CA GLY A 113 -1.63 10.54 -13.77
C GLY A 113 -1.88 10.64 -12.26
N VAL A 114 -2.75 9.78 -11.71
CA VAL A 114 -3.01 9.73 -10.27
C VAL A 114 -1.75 9.37 -9.48
N LYS A 115 -0.95 8.41 -9.96
CA LYS A 115 0.34 8.03 -9.34
C LYS A 115 1.34 9.17 -9.32
N LEU A 116 1.44 9.92 -10.42
CA LEU A 116 2.32 11.07 -10.53
C LEU A 116 1.93 12.16 -9.52
N VAL A 117 0.64 12.52 -9.47
CA VAL A 117 0.13 13.50 -8.50
C VAL A 117 0.42 13.07 -7.08
N TYR A 118 0.14 11.80 -6.74
CA TYR A 118 0.46 11.26 -5.42
C TYR A 118 1.95 11.36 -5.11
N GLY A 119 2.82 10.92 -6.02
CA GLY A 119 4.27 10.92 -5.80
C GLY A 119 4.83 12.31 -5.60
N VAL A 120 4.41 13.28 -6.41
CA VAL A 120 4.85 14.69 -6.28
C VAL A 120 4.38 15.29 -4.95
N CYS A 121 3.10 15.13 -4.61
CA CYS A 121 2.54 15.72 -3.39
C CYS A 121 3.11 15.06 -2.13
N PHE A 122 3.17 13.72 -2.11
CA PHE A 122 3.64 12.98 -0.96
C PHE A 122 5.13 13.20 -0.73
N ASN A 123 5.99 12.93 -1.72
CA ASN A 123 7.43 13.06 -1.54
C ASN A 123 7.82 14.52 -1.26
N GLY A 124 7.27 15.47 -2.02
CA GLY A 124 7.56 16.90 -1.81
C GLY A 124 7.17 17.39 -0.42
N LEU A 125 6.01 16.98 0.10
CA LEU A 125 5.60 17.33 1.45
C LEU A 125 6.38 16.56 2.51
N TYR A 126 6.62 15.25 2.31
CA TYR A 126 7.36 14.41 3.24
C TYR A 126 8.77 14.96 3.47
N ASP A 127 9.49 15.29 2.40
CA ASP A 127 10.84 15.85 2.48
C ASP A 127 10.82 17.25 3.14
N TYR A 128 9.79 18.06 2.88
CA TYR A 128 9.63 19.37 3.53
C TYR A 128 9.42 19.26 5.04
N LEU A 129 8.66 18.25 5.48
CA LEU A 129 8.34 18.02 6.89
C LEU A 129 9.50 17.36 7.66
N LEU A 130 10.44 16.71 6.99
CA LEU A 130 11.53 15.95 7.59
C LEU A 130 12.80 16.78 7.85
N LYS A 131 12.65 18.03 8.33
CA LYS A 131 13.78 18.88 8.76
C LYS A 131 14.45 18.33 10.02
#